data_AF-A0A328NZQ1-F1
#
_entry.id   AF-A0A328NZQ1-F1
#
_cell.length_a   1.000
_cell.length_b   1.000
_cell.length_c   1.000
_cell.angle_alpha   90.00
_cell.angle_beta   90.00
_cell.angle_gamma   90.00
#
_symmetry.space_group_name_H-M   'P 1'
#
loop_
_entity.id
_entity.type
_entity.pdbx_description
1 polymer ?
#
loop_
_entity_poly.entity_id
_entity_poly.type
_entity_poly.pdbx_seq_one_letter_code
_entity_poly.pdbx_strand_id
1 'polypeptide(L)' 'MFHVTETTTFRWFSVDSAGNIEKNYDPTKSDKRGNYRTATITIAKK' A
#
# COMPACT_ATOMS: atom_id res chain seq x y z
N MET A 1 4.71 -17.99 6.82
CA MET A 1 5.57 -17.31 5.83
C MET A 1 4.71 -16.89 4.65
N PHE A 2 4.74 -15.62 4.27
CA PHE A 2 3.96 -15.09 3.14
C PHE A 2 4.77 -15.25 1.85
N HIS A 3 4.16 -15.80 0.80
CA HIS A 3 4.82 -16.07 -0.48
C HIS A 3 4.17 -15.24 -1.58
N VAL A 4 4.99 -14.55 -2.37
CA VAL A 4 4.56 -13.80 -3.56
C VAL A 4 5.02 -14.58 -4.77
N THR A 5 4.09 -15.26 -5.44
CA THR A 5 4.39 -16.16 -6.57
C THR A 5 4.34 -15.46 -7.93
N GLU A 6 3.76 -14.26 -7.99
CA GLU A 6 3.56 -13.48 -9.20
C GLU A 6 3.84 -12.00 -8.94
N THR A 7 4.12 -11.24 -10.00
CA THR A 7 4.36 -9.80 -9.90
C THR A 7 3.19 -9.10 -9.23
N THR A 8 3.43 -8.54 -8.05
CA THR A 8 2.38 -8.01 -7.18
C THR A 8 2.72 -6.59 -6.75
N THR A 9 1.75 -5.69 -6.85
CA THR A 9 1.87 -4.32 -6.33
C THR A 9 1.16 -4.21 -4.99
N PHE A 10 1.95 -3.99 -3.95
CA PHE A 10 1.47 -3.71 -2.60
C PHE A 10 1.13 -2.24 -2.47
N ARG A 11 0.00 -1.96 -1.84
CA ARG A 11 -0.45 -0.61 -1.48
C ARG A 11 -0.79 -0.62 0.00
N TRP A 12 -0.22 0.31 0.77
CA TRP A 12 -0.43 0.37 2.21
C TRP A 12 -0.34 1.80 2.72
N PHE A 13 -0.88 2.03 3.91
CA PHE A 13 -0.72 3.24 4.68
C PHE A 13 -0.40 2.85 6.12
N SER A 14 0.33 3.69 6.81
CA SER A 14 0.68 3.47 8.22
C SER A 14 -0.27 4.28 9.10
N VAL A 15 -0.46 3.82 10.34
CA VAL A 15 -1.13 4.58 11.40
C VAL A 15 -0.16 4.73 12.56
N ASP A 16 -0.12 5.90 13.17
CA ASP A 16 0.64 6.07 14.43
C ASP A 16 -0.17 5.60 15.65
N SER A 17 0.48 5.57 16.82
CA SER A 17 -0.15 5.13 18.06
C SER A 17 -1.34 5.98 18.51
N ALA A 18 -1.43 7.23 18.06
CA ALA A 18 -2.58 8.11 18.31
C ALA A 18 -3.69 7.93 17.25
N GLY A 19 -3.48 7.08 16.24
CA GLY A 19 -4.44 6.76 15.20
C GLY A 19 -4.43 7.70 14.01
N ASN A 20 -3.44 8.59 13.87
CA ASN A 20 -3.37 9.42 12.68
C ASN A 20 -2.93 8.58 11.47
N ILE A 21 -3.63 8.78 10.35
CA ILE A 21 -3.39 8.06 9.11
C ILE A 21 -2.33 8.78 8.28
N GLU A 22 -1.29 8.04 7.86
CA GLU A 22 -0.23 8.53 6.99
C GLU A 22 -0.81 9.20 5.73
N LYS A 23 -0.35 10.42 5.44
CA LYS A 23 -0.79 11.25 4.29
C LYS A 23 -2.31 11.50 4.23
N ASN A 24 -3.04 11.36 5.34
CA ASN A 24 -4.50 11.46 5.38
C ASN A 24 -5.19 10.55 4.36
N TYR A 25 -4.68 9.33 4.15
CA TYR A 25 -5.32 8.37 3.26
C TYR A 25 -6.79 8.16 3.65
N ASP A 26 -7.66 8.34 2.66
CA ASP A 26 -9.10 8.10 2.79
C ASP A 26 -9.58 7.43 1.50
N PRO A 27 -10.01 6.15 1.56
CA PRO A 27 -10.43 5.42 0.37
C PRO A 27 -11.77 5.92 -0.20
N THR A 28 -12.55 6.67 0.58
CA THR A 28 -13.89 7.15 0.19
C THR A 28 -13.82 8.50 -0.53
N LYS A 29 -12.72 9.24 -0.38
CA LYS A 29 -12.52 10.57 -0.96
C LYS A 29 -11.63 10.50 -2.19
N SER A 30 -12.13 10.98 -3.32
CA SER A 30 -11.42 10.91 -4.61
C SER A 30 -10.03 11.58 -4.55
N ASP A 31 -9.93 12.72 -3.85
CA ASP A 31 -8.71 13.51 -3.66
C ASP A 31 -7.68 12.88 -2.71
N LYS A 32 -8.09 11.90 -1.89
CA LYS A 32 -7.21 11.27 -0.87
C LYS A 32 -7.02 9.77 -1.08
N ARG A 33 -7.80 9.14 -1.95
CA ARG A 33 -7.71 7.71 -2.26
C ARG A 33 -6.37 7.30 -2.86
N GLY A 34 -5.57 8.24 -3.37
CA GLY A 34 -4.21 8.02 -3.85
C GLY A 34 -3.11 8.14 -2.80
N ASN A 35 -3.42 8.52 -1.56
CA ASN A 35 -2.43 8.90 -0.54
C ASN A 35 -1.81 7.70 0.20
N TYR A 36 -1.54 6.60 -0.50
CA TYR A 36 -0.89 5.41 0.05
C TYR A 36 0.57 5.29 -0.41
N ARG A 37 1.33 4.44 0.25
CA ARG A 37 2.63 3.94 -0.22
C ARG A 37 2.41 2.78 -1.17
N THR A 38 3.34 2.60 -2.10
CA THR A 38 3.29 1.52 -3.09
C THR A 38 4.67 0.88 -3.23
N ALA A 39 4.70 -0.44 -3.43
CA ALA A 39 5.88 -1.19 -3.82
C ALA A 39 5.47 -2.34 -4.73
N THR A 40 6.16 -2.48 -5.85
CA THR A 40 5.93 -3.55 -6.81
C THR A 40 7.04 -4.57 -6.66
N ILE A 41 6.67 -5.80 -6.35
CA ILE A 41 7.58 -6.94 -6.34
C ILE A 41 7.40 -7.66 -7.66
N THR A 42 8.43 -7.65 -8.49
CA THR A 42 8.44 -8.36 -9.79
C THR A 42 9.05 -9.72 -9.62
N ILE A 43 8.31 -10.76 -10.01
CA ILE A 43 8.86 -12.13 -10.08
C ILE A 43 9.30 -12.37 -11.51
N ALA A 44 10.60 -12.25 -11.77
CA ALA A 44 11.18 -12.65 -13.04
C ALA A 44 11.12 -14.18 -13.12
N LYS A 45 10.27 -14.73 -13.99
CA LYS A 45 10.33 -16.16 -14.32
C LYS A 45 11.68 -16.42 -14.99
N LYS A 46 12.48 -17.31 -14.38
CA LYS A 46 13.64 -17.91 -15.02
C LYS A 46 13.20 -18.88 -16.11
#